data_AF-A0A960H756-F1
#
_entry.id   AF-A0A960H756-F1
#
_cell.length_a   1.000
_cell.length_b   1.000
_cell.length_c   1.000
_cell.angle_alpha   90.00
_cell.angle_beta   90.00
_cell.angle_gamma   90.00
#
_symmetry.space_group_name_H-M   'P 1'
#
loop_
_entity.id
_entity.type
_entity.pdbx_description
1 polymer ?
#
loop_
_entity_poly.entity_id
_entity_poly.type
_entity_poly.pdbx_seq_one_letter_code
_entity_poly.pdbx_strand_id
1 'polypeptide(L)'
;SIEQGIAEHYAEALPEEYKQVVVVPAEAINDIKCIESLRPDSVKLQFEPGDDGTYAFLTWYLGGSSASLSQLLPMLQSMGVLVLEERPFAVTRPDGMAVSIYQFKIRLDASMPVPSTDEEWRVTGERFGDALTAIWHGHAEIDRFNELVLRAALTWQQVTVLRSYAKYLRQAGFPYSQSHIESVLNEYPGTTRSLVELFEAIFDPESAEKGLDAQAAAVAVASDIDALVSMDTDRVLRAFASLIQATLRTNYFVTEPDSARANGVLSLKLNPQLIDELPLPRPKFEIFVYAPRVEGVHLRFGFVARGGLRWSDRREDFRTEILGLVKAQAVKNAVIVPVGAKGGFVVKHPPAPTGDAAADREAFRDEGVACYRLFIAGLLDLTDNVDRRSGHIVSPARVVRRDGDDGYLVVAADKGTATFSDIANDVAKSYGFWLGDAFASGGSVGYDHKAMGITAKGAWEAVKRHF
;
A
#
# COMPACT_ATOMS: atom_id res chain seq x y z
N SER A 1 36.02 13.63 -2.17
CA SER A 1 36.56 14.59 -1.19
C SER A 1 35.47 15.62 -0.89
N ILE A 2 35.63 16.41 0.17
CA ILE A 2 34.76 17.56 0.46
C ILE A 2 35.58 18.84 0.32
N GLU A 3 34.92 19.95 0.03
CA GLU A 3 35.58 21.27 -0.05
C GLU A 3 36.08 21.70 1.33
N GLN A 4 37.21 22.42 1.37
CA GLN A 4 37.86 22.83 2.62
C GLN A 4 36.93 23.66 3.51
N GLY A 5 36.20 24.62 2.94
CA GLY A 5 35.27 25.47 3.70
C GLY A 5 34.12 24.68 4.34
N ILE A 6 33.67 23.60 3.69
CA ILE A 6 32.66 22.69 4.25
C ILE A 6 33.26 21.92 5.43
N ALA A 7 34.49 21.41 5.29
CA ALA A 7 35.18 20.69 6.35
C ALA A 7 35.43 21.58 7.58
N GLU A 8 35.87 22.83 7.38
CA GLU A 8 36.10 23.81 8.46
C GLU A 8 34.79 24.14 9.20
N HIS A 9 33.69 24.39 8.46
CA HIS A 9 32.38 24.60 9.05
C HIS A 9 31.96 23.45 9.97
N TYR A 10 32.03 22.20 9.48
CA TYR A 10 31.60 21.04 10.27
C TYR A 10 32.56 20.70 11.41
N ALA A 11 33.85 21.03 11.31
CA ALA A 11 34.78 20.90 12.41
C ALA A 11 34.40 21.79 13.61
N GLU A 12 33.77 22.95 13.36
CA GLU A 12 33.24 23.83 14.40
C GLU A 12 31.80 23.47 14.82
N ALA A 13 30.94 23.15 13.84
CA ALA A 13 29.50 22.97 14.06
C ALA A 13 29.12 21.63 14.71
N LEU A 14 29.92 20.57 14.53
CA LEU A 14 29.66 19.28 15.16
C LEU A 14 29.97 19.32 16.66
N PRO A 15 29.09 18.79 17.53
CA PRO A 15 29.33 18.74 18.97
C PRO A 15 30.58 17.94 19.35
N GLU A 16 31.21 18.28 20.47
CA GLU A 16 32.37 17.52 20.98
C GLU A 16 32.01 16.08 21.31
N GLU A 17 30.78 15.83 21.78
CA GLU A 17 30.27 14.48 22.03
C GLU A 17 30.23 13.66 20.73
N TYR A 18 29.88 14.27 19.60
CA TYR A 18 29.90 13.59 18.31
C TYR A 18 31.35 13.23 17.91
N LYS A 19 32.29 14.17 18.06
CA LYS A 19 33.72 13.95 17.74
C LYS A 19 34.38 12.87 18.61
N GLN A 20 33.89 12.67 19.83
CA GLN A 20 34.34 11.59 20.71
C GLN A 20 33.83 10.21 20.27
N VAL A 21 32.68 10.16 19.59
CA VAL A 21 32.07 8.90 19.11
C VAL A 21 32.60 8.55 17.73
N VAL A 22 32.58 9.49 16.79
CA VAL A 22 33.07 9.30 15.42
C VAL A 22 34.54 9.69 15.35
N VAL A 23 35.41 8.73 15.68
CA VAL A 23 36.85 8.95 15.77
C VAL A 23 37.58 8.75 14.44
N VAL A 24 36.95 8.10 13.45
CA VAL A 24 37.53 7.84 12.14
C VAL A 24 37.22 9.00 11.19
N PRO A 25 38.22 9.75 10.68
CA PRO A 25 37.96 10.91 9.83
C PRO A 25 37.19 10.60 8.54
N ALA A 26 37.35 9.39 7.99
CA ALA A 26 36.64 8.95 6.80
C ALA A 26 35.12 8.80 7.03
N GLU A 27 34.71 8.34 8.22
CA GLU A 27 33.30 8.24 8.63
C GLU A 27 32.69 9.64 8.75
N ALA A 28 33.37 10.57 9.43
CA ALA A 28 32.93 11.96 9.54
C ALA A 28 32.75 12.63 8.16
N ILE A 29 33.63 12.34 7.19
CA ILE A 29 33.47 12.84 5.80
C ILE A 29 32.23 12.24 5.12
N ASN A 30 31.90 10.98 5.39
CA ASN A 30 30.69 10.35 4.85
C ASN A 30 29.42 10.92 5.50
N ASP A 31 29.45 11.18 6.81
CA ASP A 31 28.37 11.85 7.54
C ASP A 31 28.11 13.25 6.98
N ILE A 32 29.16 14.03 6.74
CA ILE A 32 29.05 15.36 6.12
C ILE A 32 28.36 15.28 4.75
N LYS A 33 28.69 14.28 3.91
CA LYS A 33 27.99 14.08 2.63
C LYS A 33 26.51 13.74 2.82
N CYS A 34 26.16 12.98 3.86
CA CYS A 34 24.77 12.69 4.19
C CYS A 34 24.03 13.95 4.62
N ILE A 35 24.59 14.71 5.56
CA ILE A 35 24.04 15.98 6.05
C ILE A 35 23.80 16.95 4.90
N GLU A 36 24.79 17.15 4.01
CA GLU A 36 24.68 18.06 2.86
C GLU A 36 23.68 17.60 1.79
N SER A 37 23.41 16.29 1.69
CA SER A 37 22.43 15.77 0.72
C SER A 37 20.97 15.95 1.15
N LEU A 38 20.71 16.33 2.40
CA LEU A 38 19.37 16.47 2.94
C LEU A 38 18.69 17.74 2.39
N ARG A 39 17.40 17.59 2.11
CA ARG A 39 16.43 18.67 1.91
C ARG A 39 15.57 18.85 3.18
N PRO A 40 14.84 19.97 3.31
CA PRO A 40 13.84 20.11 4.36
C PRO A 40 12.86 18.94 4.36
N ASP A 41 12.56 18.40 5.54
CA ASP A 41 11.70 17.25 5.80
C ASP A 41 12.14 15.92 5.13
N SER A 42 13.38 15.87 4.64
CA SER A 42 13.96 14.63 4.11
C SER A 42 14.65 13.82 5.21
N VAL A 43 14.71 12.51 4.97
CA VAL A 43 15.40 11.54 5.80
C VAL A 43 16.50 10.87 5.00
N LYS A 44 17.60 10.55 5.67
CA LYS A 44 18.63 9.65 5.15
C LYS A 44 19.05 8.70 6.26
N LEU A 45 19.31 7.44 5.89
CA LEU A 45 19.80 6.44 6.82
C LEU A 45 21.11 5.84 6.30
N GLN A 46 22.01 5.55 7.22
CA GLN A 46 23.20 4.73 6.98
C GLN A 46 23.14 3.53 7.92
N PHE A 47 23.35 2.34 7.37
CA PHE A 47 23.32 1.09 8.12
C PHE A 47 24.66 0.37 7.90
N GLU A 48 25.40 0.20 8.99
CA GLU A 48 26.79 -0.26 8.96
C GLU A 48 26.99 -1.47 9.88
N PRO A 49 27.85 -2.43 9.51
CA PRO A 49 28.17 -3.58 10.35
C PRO A 49 28.90 -3.14 11.63
N GLY A 50 28.65 -3.83 12.74
CA GLY A 50 29.48 -3.75 13.93
C GLY A 50 30.64 -4.76 13.91
N ASP A 51 31.59 -4.59 14.84
CA ASP A 51 32.85 -5.36 14.89
C ASP A 51 32.71 -6.89 15.00
N ASP A 52 31.59 -7.39 15.53
CA ASP A 52 31.37 -8.81 15.83
C ASP A 52 30.25 -9.48 15.00
N GLY A 53 29.71 -8.77 14.01
CA GLY A 53 28.61 -9.24 13.16
C GLY A 53 27.28 -9.48 13.89
N THR A 54 27.21 -9.23 15.20
CA THR A 54 26.02 -9.41 16.04
C THR A 54 25.28 -8.08 16.23
N TYR A 55 26.02 -6.98 16.20
CA TYR A 55 25.49 -5.63 16.24
C TYR A 55 25.65 -4.93 14.90
N ALA A 56 24.82 -3.93 14.68
CA ALA A 56 24.94 -2.99 13.59
C ALA A 56 24.73 -1.57 14.12
N PHE A 57 25.30 -0.61 13.41
CA PHE A 57 25.10 0.81 13.68
C PHE A 57 24.16 1.39 12.64
N LEU A 58 23.14 2.11 13.11
CA LEU A 58 22.21 2.83 12.26
C LEU A 58 22.32 4.32 12.58
N THR A 59 22.75 5.11 11.60
CA THR A 59 22.72 6.57 11.70
C THR A 59 21.55 7.12 10.91
N TRP A 60 20.67 7.83 11.57
CA TRP A 60 19.46 8.42 11.01
C TRP A 60 19.59 9.94 11.00
N TYR A 61 19.60 10.55 9.82
CA TYR A 61 19.69 12.00 9.65
C TYR A 61 18.33 12.57 9.22
N LEU A 62 17.90 13.65 9.87
CA LEU A 62 16.66 14.37 9.57
C LEU A 62 16.96 15.84 9.24
N GLY A 63 16.48 16.28 8.08
CA GLY A 63 16.63 17.67 7.63
C GLY A 63 15.49 18.57 8.07
N GLY A 64 15.79 19.66 8.78
CA GLY A 64 14.81 20.68 9.17
C GLY A 64 13.80 20.26 10.25
N SER A 65 13.89 19.02 10.75
CA SER A 65 13.00 18.46 11.76
C SER A 65 13.75 17.56 12.73
N SER A 66 13.14 17.31 13.88
CA SER A 66 13.63 16.39 14.92
C SER A 66 12.54 15.39 15.30
N ALA A 67 12.93 14.18 15.68
CA ALA A 67 12.02 13.15 16.17
C ALA A 67 12.24 12.86 17.66
N SER A 68 11.19 12.46 18.36
CA SER A 68 11.33 11.88 19.70
C SER A 68 11.68 10.39 19.60
N LEU A 69 12.37 9.87 20.63
CA LEU A 69 12.64 8.44 20.72
C LEU A 69 11.34 7.59 20.69
N SER A 70 10.26 8.09 21.28
CA SER A 70 8.93 7.45 21.24
C SER A 70 8.33 7.37 19.84
N GLN A 71 8.75 8.23 18.90
CA GLN A 71 8.37 8.15 17.49
C GLN A 71 9.25 7.15 16.72
N LEU A 72 10.56 7.12 17.01
CA LEU A 72 11.54 6.30 16.27
C LEU A 72 11.52 4.82 16.69
N LEU A 73 11.41 4.53 17.99
CA LEU A 73 11.49 3.15 18.49
C LEU A 73 10.46 2.20 17.88
N PRO A 74 9.17 2.55 17.74
CA PRO A 74 8.20 1.66 17.10
C PRO A 74 8.59 1.29 15.66
N MET A 75 9.17 2.23 14.90
CA MET A 75 9.61 1.98 13.53
C MET A 75 10.74 0.95 13.50
N LEU A 76 11.76 1.12 14.34
CA LEU A 76 12.87 0.18 14.46
C LEU A 76 12.40 -1.19 14.96
N GLN A 77 11.58 -1.23 16.00
CA GLN A 77 11.04 -2.48 16.54
C GLN A 77 10.22 -3.26 15.51
N SER A 78 9.49 -2.58 14.62
CA SER A 78 8.74 -3.23 13.54
C SER A 78 9.65 -3.95 12.53
N MET A 79 10.90 -3.52 12.39
CA MET A 79 11.91 -4.18 11.54
C MET A 79 12.51 -5.43 12.21
N GLY A 80 12.15 -5.75 13.46
CA GLY A 80 12.64 -6.92 14.18
C GLY A 80 14.03 -6.75 14.78
N VAL A 81 14.47 -5.51 14.98
CA VAL A 81 15.76 -5.19 15.61
C VAL A 81 15.58 -4.75 17.06
N LEU A 82 16.56 -5.10 17.91
CA LEU A 82 16.61 -4.62 19.29
C LEU A 82 17.51 -3.40 19.37
N VAL A 83 16.97 -2.27 19.83
CA VAL A 83 17.75 -1.05 20.09
C VAL A 83 18.42 -1.14 21.45
N LEU A 84 19.74 -0.99 21.49
CA LEU A 84 20.55 -1.13 22.71
C LEU A 84 20.98 0.21 23.26
N GLU A 85 21.38 1.11 22.37
CA GLU A 85 21.85 2.45 22.69
C GLU A 85 21.32 3.43 21.65
N GLU A 86 21.05 4.66 22.09
CA GLU A 86 20.76 5.82 21.26
C GLU A 86 21.73 6.94 21.65
N ARG A 87 22.26 7.64 20.66
CA ARG A 87 23.01 8.89 20.85
C ARG A 87 22.48 9.94 19.87
N PRO A 88 21.71 10.93 20.35
CA PRO A 88 21.23 12.03 19.53
C PRO A 88 22.27 13.15 19.44
N PHE A 89 22.43 13.71 18.26
CA PHE A 89 23.24 14.89 17.97
C PHE A 89 22.45 15.87 17.11
N ALA A 90 22.90 17.12 17.10
CA ALA A 90 22.36 18.15 16.22
C ALA A 90 23.51 18.96 15.63
N VAL A 91 23.35 19.36 14.38
CA VAL A 91 24.30 20.20 13.66
C VAL A 91 23.54 21.21 12.79
N THR A 92 24.13 22.38 12.58
CA THR A 92 23.58 23.39 11.67
C THR A 92 24.42 23.40 10.40
N ARG A 93 23.76 23.29 9.24
CA ARG A 93 24.42 23.39 7.93
C ARG A 93 24.89 24.81 7.62
N PRO A 94 25.81 25.02 6.66
CA PRO A 94 26.24 26.36 6.25
C PRO A 94 25.08 27.27 5.77
N ASP A 95 24.01 26.69 5.24
CA ASP A 95 22.81 27.40 4.79
C ASP A 95 21.80 27.70 5.93
N GLY A 96 22.14 27.34 7.18
CA GLY A 96 21.32 27.56 8.37
C GLY A 96 20.29 26.46 8.64
N MET A 97 20.19 25.42 7.81
CA MET A 97 19.28 24.31 8.06
C MET A 97 19.75 23.47 9.25
N ALA A 98 18.89 23.28 10.24
CA ALA A 98 19.14 22.37 11.34
C ALA A 98 19.04 20.90 10.87
N VAL A 99 19.96 20.06 11.30
CA VAL A 99 19.96 18.62 11.04
C VAL A 99 20.07 17.87 12.36
N SER A 100 19.10 17.00 12.62
CA SER A 100 19.13 16.07 13.75
C SER A 100 19.72 14.73 13.30
N ILE A 101 20.62 14.18 14.11
CA ILE A 101 21.33 12.93 13.83
C ILE A 101 21.07 11.98 15.00
N TYR A 102 20.57 10.78 14.73
CA TYR A 102 20.34 9.76 15.74
C TYR A 102 21.19 8.54 15.40
N GLN A 103 22.18 8.25 16.24
CA GLN A 103 22.98 7.04 16.11
C GLN A 103 22.41 5.97 17.04
N PHE A 104 22.03 4.83 16.47
CA PHE A 104 21.54 3.67 17.18
C PHE A 104 22.54 2.54 17.09
N LYS A 105 22.83 1.93 18.23
CA LYS A 105 23.42 0.59 18.27
C LYS A 105 22.28 -0.42 18.34
N ILE A 106 22.16 -1.25 17.31
CA ILE A 106 21.09 -2.24 17.21
C ILE A 106 21.64 -3.65 17.17
N ARG A 107 20.87 -4.61 17.66
CA ARG A 107 21.12 -6.05 17.52
C ARG A 107 20.08 -6.63 16.57
N LEU A 108 20.55 -7.39 15.59
CA LEU A 108 19.69 -8.19 14.72
C LEU A 108 19.21 -9.43 15.49
N ASP A 109 17.98 -9.86 15.24
CA ASP A 109 17.51 -11.13 15.81
C ASP A 109 18.37 -12.29 15.31
N ALA A 110 18.70 -13.24 16.19
CA ALA A 110 19.64 -14.33 15.88
C ALA A 110 19.16 -15.28 14.76
N SER A 111 17.85 -15.27 14.45
CA SER A 111 17.29 -16.03 13.33
C SER A 111 17.35 -15.30 11.99
N MET A 112 17.77 -14.02 11.96
CA MET A 112 17.96 -13.28 10.72
C MET A 112 19.27 -13.69 10.03
N PRO A 113 19.28 -13.73 8.68
CA PRO A 113 20.52 -13.95 7.95
C PRO A 113 21.47 -12.78 8.18
N VAL A 114 22.71 -13.07 8.57
CA VAL A 114 23.77 -12.07 8.73
C VAL A 114 24.50 -11.92 7.39
N PRO A 115 24.58 -10.71 6.81
CA PRO A 115 25.34 -10.49 5.58
C PRO A 115 26.82 -10.86 5.79
N SER A 116 27.41 -11.54 4.81
CA SER A 116 28.75 -12.13 4.91
C SER A 116 29.83 -11.34 4.16
N THR A 117 29.43 -10.45 3.25
CA THR A 117 30.31 -9.59 2.46
C THR A 117 29.93 -8.12 2.57
N ASP A 118 30.87 -7.22 2.31
CA ASP A 118 30.61 -5.76 2.30
C ASP A 118 29.50 -5.38 1.31
N GLU A 119 29.42 -6.07 0.18
CA GLU A 119 28.38 -5.83 -0.82
C GLU A 119 27.01 -6.29 -0.33
N GLU A 120 26.91 -7.46 0.31
CA GLU A 120 25.64 -7.92 0.92
C GLU A 120 25.20 -6.98 2.05
N TRP A 121 26.14 -6.45 2.84
CA TRP A 121 25.87 -5.43 3.85
C TRP A 121 25.34 -4.15 3.22
N ARG A 122 25.99 -3.64 2.16
CA ARG A 122 25.55 -2.45 1.44
C ARG A 122 24.13 -2.59 0.92
N VAL A 123 23.83 -3.69 0.22
CA VAL A 123 22.50 -3.94 -0.35
C VAL A 123 21.45 -4.13 0.76
N THR A 124 21.81 -4.78 1.88
CA THR A 124 20.91 -4.91 3.03
C THR A 124 20.64 -3.58 3.71
N GLY A 125 21.67 -2.74 3.85
CA GLY A 125 21.54 -1.40 4.40
C GLY A 125 20.69 -0.47 3.53
N GLU A 126 20.80 -0.57 2.21
CA GLU A 126 19.93 0.14 1.27
C GLU A 126 18.47 -0.28 1.45
N ARG A 127 18.17 -1.59 1.43
CA ARG A 127 16.79 -2.09 1.66
C ARG A 127 16.23 -1.66 3.02
N PHE A 128 17.04 -1.75 4.07
CA PHE A 128 16.65 -1.39 5.43
C PHE A 128 16.37 0.12 5.56
N GLY A 129 17.27 0.95 5.02
CA GLY A 129 17.10 2.41 4.96
C GLY A 129 15.89 2.83 4.13
N ASP A 130 15.66 2.20 2.98
CA ASP A 130 14.49 2.46 2.14
C ASP A 130 13.18 2.12 2.86
N ALA A 131 13.16 1.01 3.61
CA ALA A 131 12.00 0.62 4.40
C ALA A 131 11.71 1.62 5.54
N LEU A 132 12.73 2.02 6.30
CA LEU A 132 12.57 3.02 7.36
C LEU A 132 12.17 4.40 6.80
N THR A 133 12.71 4.78 5.64
CA THR A 133 12.31 5.99 4.91
C THR A 133 10.84 5.93 4.49
N ALA A 134 10.39 4.78 3.97
CA ALA A 134 8.99 4.56 3.60
C ALA A 134 8.06 4.61 4.84
N ILE A 135 8.48 4.05 5.98
CA ILE A 135 7.73 4.12 7.24
C ILE A 135 7.66 5.58 7.73
N TRP A 136 8.79 6.30 7.72
CA TRP A 136 8.87 7.70 8.14
C TRP A 136 7.90 8.60 7.37
N HIS A 137 7.82 8.43 6.05
CA HIS A 137 6.90 9.17 5.19
C HIS A 137 5.46 8.61 5.18
N GLY A 138 5.17 7.56 5.95
CA GLY A 138 3.84 6.95 6.04
C GLY A 138 3.42 6.16 4.80
N HIS A 139 4.39 5.74 3.97
CA HIS A 139 4.17 4.87 2.81
C HIS A 139 4.13 3.37 3.17
N ALA A 140 4.58 2.99 4.36
CA ALA A 140 4.46 1.64 4.93
C ALA A 140 3.90 1.67 6.35
N GLU A 141 3.15 0.64 6.73
CA GLU A 141 2.63 0.47 8.10
C GLU A 141 3.75 0.03 9.07
N ILE A 142 3.62 0.39 10.35
CA ILE A 142 4.49 -0.05 11.44
C ILE A 142 3.93 -1.36 12.01
N ASP A 143 4.26 -2.48 11.36
CA ASP A 143 3.83 -3.83 11.74
C ASP A 143 4.94 -4.86 11.50
N ARG A 144 4.76 -6.10 11.98
CA ARG A 144 5.83 -7.11 11.95
C ARG A 144 6.06 -7.71 10.56
N PHE A 145 5.29 -7.35 9.54
CA PHE A 145 5.67 -7.69 8.16
C PHE A 145 6.99 -7.01 7.76
N ASN A 146 7.34 -5.88 8.38
CA ASN A 146 8.59 -5.17 8.09
C ASN A 146 9.85 -6.00 8.44
N GLU A 147 9.75 -6.98 9.36
CA GLU A 147 10.85 -7.92 9.65
C GLU A 147 11.31 -8.69 8.39
N LEU A 148 10.41 -8.91 7.42
CA LEU A 148 10.72 -9.59 6.15
C LEU A 148 11.76 -8.86 5.30
N VAL A 149 11.96 -7.56 5.53
CA VAL A 149 13.03 -6.80 4.86
C VAL A 149 14.40 -7.36 5.20
N LEU A 150 14.60 -7.78 6.45
CA LEU A 150 15.84 -8.41 6.89
C LEU A 150 15.78 -9.94 6.80
N ARG A 151 14.68 -10.55 7.25
CA ARG A 151 14.51 -12.01 7.29
C ARG A 151 14.49 -12.66 5.92
N ALA A 152 13.74 -12.08 4.99
CA ALA A 152 13.54 -12.61 3.64
C ALA A 152 14.26 -11.77 2.57
N ALA A 153 15.05 -10.77 2.99
CA ALA A 153 15.75 -9.81 2.13
C ALA A 153 14.85 -9.24 1.01
N LEU A 154 13.61 -8.90 1.39
CA LEU A 154 12.61 -8.27 0.52
C LEU A 154 12.69 -6.74 0.59
N THR A 155 12.25 -6.06 -0.47
CA THR A 155 12.01 -4.61 -0.41
C THR A 155 10.72 -4.30 0.34
N TRP A 156 10.58 -3.10 0.89
CA TRP A 156 9.33 -2.69 1.55
C TRP A 156 8.10 -2.73 0.62
N GLN A 157 8.32 -2.58 -0.69
CA GLN A 157 7.27 -2.69 -1.69
C GLN A 157 6.81 -4.15 -1.88
N GLN A 158 7.74 -5.10 -1.92
CA GLN A 158 7.42 -6.53 -1.93
C GLN A 158 6.68 -6.95 -0.64
N VAL A 159 7.14 -6.45 0.52
CA VAL A 159 6.43 -6.63 1.80
C VAL A 159 5.01 -6.05 1.74
N THR A 160 4.82 -4.93 1.06
CA THR A 160 3.49 -4.32 0.87
C THR A 160 2.54 -5.23 0.07
N VAL A 161 3.03 -6.01 -0.89
CA VAL A 161 2.23 -7.02 -1.60
C VAL A 161 1.70 -8.06 -0.62
N LEU A 162 2.58 -8.66 0.18
CA LEU A 162 2.20 -9.66 1.19
C LEU A 162 1.23 -9.08 2.23
N ARG A 163 1.52 -7.87 2.74
CA ARG A 163 0.64 -7.16 3.66
C ARG A 163 -0.75 -6.95 3.04
N SER A 164 -0.84 -6.56 1.77
CA SER A 164 -2.12 -6.35 1.10
C SER A 164 -2.94 -7.65 1.00
N TYR A 165 -2.33 -8.79 0.70
CA TYR A 165 -3.00 -10.09 0.72
C TYR A 165 -3.46 -10.49 2.13
N ALA A 166 -2.65 -10.23 3.17
CA ALA A 166 -3.07 -10.45 4.55
C ALA A 166 -4.29 -9.60 4.94
N LYS A 167 -4.32 -8.32 4.55
CA LYS A 167 -5.47 -7.43 4.79
C LYS A 167 -6.71 -7.90 4.02
N TYR A 168 -6.54 -8.44 2.81
CA TYR A 168 -7.62 -9.05 2.05
C TYR A 168 -8.17 -10.31 2.73
N LEU A 169 -7.31 -11.22 3.20
CA LEU A 169 -7.71 -12.42 3.95
C LEU A 169 -8.51 -12.05 5.21
N ARG A 170 -8.09 -11.01 5.93
CA ARG A 170 -8.86 -10.48 7.06
C ARG A 170 -10.28 -10.09 6.64
N GLN A 171 -10.42 -9.36 5.52
CA GLN A 171 -11.73 -8.99 4.95
C GLN A 171 -12.53 -10.20 4.40
N ALA A 172 -11.86 -11.31 4.09
CA ALA A 172 -12.49 -12.58 3.71
C ALA A 172 -13.04 -13.37 4.91
N GLY A 173 -12.71 -12.97 6.15
CA GLY A 173 -13.06 -13.72 7.36
C GLY A 173 -12.12 -14.91 7.61
N PHE A 174 -10.86 -14.81 7.16
CA PHE A 174 -9.85 -15.81 7.43
C PHE A 174 -9.65 -15.99 8.96
N PRO A 175 -9.57 -17.23 9.48
CA PRO A 175 -9.67 -17.48 10.92
C PRO A 175 -8.43 -17.08 11.72
N TYR A 176 -7.33 -16.75 11.06
CA TYR A 176 -6.07 -16.38 11.70
C TYR A 176 -5.91 -14.87 11.82
N SER A 177 -5.38 -14.41 12.95
CA SER A 177 -5.09 -13.00 13.19
C SER A 177 -3.93 -12.52 12.31
N GLN A 178 -3.84 -11.20 12.09
CA GLN A 178 -2.70 -10.59 11.40
C GLN A 178 -1.38 -10.96 12.08
N SER A 179 -1.33 -10.91 13.42
CA SER A 179 -0.12 -11.26 14.19
C SER A 179 0.35 -12.70 13.97
N HIS A 180 -0.58 -13.64 13.77
CA HIS A 180 -0.23 -15.03 13.49
C HIS A 180 0.27 -15.19 12.05
N ILE A 181 -0.37 -14.53 11.08
CA ILE A 181 0.10 -14.49 9.68
C ILE A 181 1.51 -13.92 9.62
N GLU A 182 1.77 -12.80 10.30
CA GLU A 182 3.10 -12.18 10.40
C GLU A 182 4.14 -13.17 10.96
N SER A 183 3.82 -13.87 12.06
CA SER A 183 4.72 -14.90 12.62
C SER A 183 5.02 -16.01 11.61
N VAL A 184 4.00 -16.55 10.94
CA VAL A 184 4.19 -17.61 9.93
C VAL A 184 5.11 -17.15 8.80
N LEU A 185 4.87 -15.97 8.21
CA LEU A 185 5.73 -15.49 7.12
C LEU A 185 7.17 -15.23 7.58
N ASN A 186 7.35 -14.73 8.80
CA ASN A 186 8.67 -14.45 9.40
C ASN A 186 9.44 -15.70 9.82
N GLU A 187 8.75 -16.78 10.21
CA GLU A 187 9.34 -18.08 10.55
C GLU A 187 9.77 -18.86 9.28
N TYR A 188 9.11 -18.60 8.15
CA TYR A 188 9.40 -19.25 6.85
C TYR A 188 9.81 -18.23 5.78
N PRO A 189 10.92 -17.48 5.98
CA PRO A 189 11.31 -16.39 5.07
C PRO A 189 11.65 -16.86 3.66
N GLY A 190 12.18 -18.08 3.51
CA GLY A 190 12.46 -18.70 2.21
C GLY A 190 11.19 -18.86 1.38
N THR A 191 10.17 -19.53 1.92
CA THR A 191 8.87 -19.70 1.26
C THR A 191 8.17 -18.37 1.03
N THR A 192 8.29 -17.43 1.97
CA THR A 192 7.75 -16.06 1.81
C THR A 192 8.39 -15.33 0.64
N ARG A 193 9.71 -15.49 0.43
CA ARG A 193 10.38 -14.98 -0.76
C ARG A 193 9.89 -15.69 -2.04
N SER A 194 9.78 -17.02 -2.03
CA SER A 194 9.24 -17.78 -3.18
C SER A 194 7.85 -17.29 -3.60
N LEU A 195 6.99 -16.89 -2.64
CA LEU A 195 5.68 -16.30 -2.94
C LEU A 195 5.80 -14.96 -3.69
N VAL A 196 6.73 -14.09 -3.29
CA VAL A 196 6.99 -12.83 -4.00
C VAL A 196 7.56 -13.09 -5.39
N GLU A 197 8.50 -14.03 -5.52
CA GLU A 197 9.07 -14.43 -6.81
C GLU A 197 7.99 -14.97 -7.76
N LEU A 198 7.03 -15.76 -7.25
CA LEU A 198 5.86 -16.19 -8.01
C LEU A 198 5.00 -14.99 -8.45
N PHE A 199 4.73 -14.03 -7.56
CA PHE A 199 3.98 -12.83 -7.91
C PHE A 199 4.68 -12.03 -9.02
N GLU A 200 5.98 -11.80 -8.90
CA GLU A 200 6.75 -11.04 -9.90
C GLU A 200 6.85 -11.81 -11.22
N ALA A 201 7.05 -13.14 -11.19
CA ALA A 201 7.06 -13.96 -12.40
C ALA A 201 5.72 -13.92 -13.18
N ILE A 202 4.59 -13.77 -12.47
CA ILE A 202 3.26 -13.66 -13.11
C ILE A 202 3.01 -12.25 -13.66
N PHE A 203 3.39 -11.21 -12.92
CA PHE A 203 2.88 -9.86 -13.16
C PHE A 203 3.91 -8.84 -13.67
N ASP A 204 5.21 -9.15 -13.64
CA ASP A 204 6.22 -8.28 -14.23
C ASP A 204 6.07 -8.28 -15.75
N PRO A 205 5.80 -7.12 -16.40
CA PRO A 205 5.73 -7.03 -17.86
C PRO A 205 7.01 -7.47 -18.57
N GLU A 206 8.14 -7.46 -17.87
CA GLU A 206 9.47 -7.84 -18.35
C GLU A 206 9.88 -9.25 -17.86
N SER A 207 8.94 -10.04 -17.31
CA SER A 207 9.23 -11.36 -16.74
C SER A 207 9.97 -12.28 -17.71
N ALA A 208 9.54 -12.33 -18.97
CA ALA A 208 10.18 -13.15 -20.01
C ALA A 208 11.62 -12.72 -20.31
N GLU A 209 11.90 -11.40 -20.33
CA GLU A 209 13.26 -10.86 -20.55
C GLU A 209 14.18 -11.15 -19.36
N LYS A 210 13.61 -11.16 -18.16
CA LYS A 210 14.29 -11.50 -16.90
C LYS A 210 14.42 -13.02 -16.69
N GLY A 211 13.87 -13.85 -17.58
CA GLY A 211 13.88 -15.30 -17.47
C GLY A 211 13.04 -15.84 -16.29
N LEU A 212 12.06 -15.07 -15.82
CA LEU A 212 11.17 -15.47 -14.75
C LEU A 212 10.10 -16.42 -15.30
N ASP A 213 10.05 -17.64 -14.78
CA ASP A 213 9.07 -18.65 -15.14
C ASP A 213 8.03 -18.83 -14.01
N ALA A 214 6.82 -18.34 -14.26
CA ALA A 214 5.71 -18.42 -13.30
C ALA A 214 5.33 -19.87 -12.95
N GLN A 215 5.47 -20.82 -13.89
CA GLN A 215 5.16 -22.23 -13.62
C GLN A 215 6.23 -22.85 -12.73
N ALA A 216 7.51 -22.57 -13.00
CA ALA A 216 8.61 -23.01 -12.15
C ALA A 216 8.51 -22.42 -10.73
N ALA A 217 8.22 -21.12 -10.62
CA ALA A 217 8.01 -20.45 -9.33
C ALA A 217 6.81 -21.05 -8.56
N ALA A 218 5.71 -21.37 -9.25
CA ALA A 218 4.55 -22.01 -8.62
C ALA A 218 4.88 -23.41 -8.09
N VAL A 219 5.69 -24.18 -8.82
CA VAL A 219 6.17 -25.49 -8.38
C VAL A 219 7.11 -25.36 -7.17
N ALA A 220 8.01 -24.37 -7.18
CA ALA A 220 8.89 -24.10 -6.04
C ALA A 220 8.10 -23.77 -4.77
N VAL A 221 7.13 -22.85 -4.85
CA VAL A 221 6.23 -22.52 -3.73
C VAL A 221 5.48 -23.74 -3.23
N ALA A 222 4.91 -24.57 -4.13
CA ALA A 222 4.20 -25.77 -3.73
C ALA A 222 5.12 -26.78 -3.02
N SER A 223 6.33 -26.99 -3.53
CA SER A 223 7.33 -27.87 -2.92
C SER A 223 7.77 -27.38 -1.54
N ASP A 224 7.97 -26.07 -1.38
CA ASP A 224 8.32 -25.46 -0.10
C ASP A 224 7.22 -25.68 0.94
N ILE A 225 5.95 -25.51 0.53
CA ILE A 225 4.79 -25.71 1.40
C ILE A 225 4.58 -27.19 1.74
N ASP A 226 4.73 -28.10 0.76
CA ASP A 226 4.57 -29.55 0.97
C ASP A 226 5.62 -30.13 1.94
N ALA A 227 6.76 -29.46 2.12
CA ALA A 227 7.79 -29.83 3.08
C ALA A 227 7.44 -29.47 4.54
N LEU A 228 6.36 -28.71 4.78
CA LEU A 228 5.96 -28.24 6.09
C LEU A 228 5.22 -29.33 6.88
N VAL A 229 5.49 -29.37 8.19
CA VAL A 229 4.84 -30.32 9.12
C VAL A 229 3.59 -29.71 9.77
N SER A 230 3.56 -28.39 9.94
CA SER A 230 2.49 -27.67 10.64
C SER A 230 1.33 -27.35 9.67
N MET A 231 0.14 -27.88 9.99
CA MET A 231 -1.07 -27.70 9.17
C MET A 231 -1.58 -26.26 9.14
N ASP A 232 -1.41 -25.52 10.24
CA ASP A 232 -1.76 -24.11 10.33
C ASP A 232 -0.83 -23.24 9.47
N THR A 233 0.47 -23.51 9.50
CA THR A 233 1.46 -22.84 8.63
C THR A 233 1.17 -23.12 7.15
N ASP A 234 0.93 -24.39 6.79
CA ASP A 234 0.53 -24.79 5.43
C ASP A 234 -0.69 -24.00 4.97
N ARG A 235 -1.74 -23.92 5.80
CA ARG A 235 -2.98 -23.21 5.46
C ARG A 235 -2.76 -21.72 5.20
N VAL A 236 -1.91 -21.05 5.99
CA VAL A 236 -1.58 -19.64 5.76
C VAL A 236 -0.84 -19.47 4.43
N LEU A 237 0.24 -20.22 4.20
CA LEU A 237 1.06 -20.08 3.00
C LEU A 237 0.31 -20.49 1.72
N ARG A 238 -0.53 -21.53 1.77
CA ARG A 238 -1.42 -21.89 0.65
C ARG A 238 -2.45 -20.82 0.35
N ALA A 239 -3.00 -20.14 1.36
CA ALA A 239 -3.92 -19.04 1.13
C ALA A 239 -3.25 -17.89 0.36
N PHE A 240 -2.00 -17.55 0.69
CA PHE A 240 -1.23 -16.56 -0.07
C PHE A 240 -0.96 -17.01 -1.51
N ALA A 241 -0.49 -18.25 -1.72
CA ALA A 241 -0.27 -18.79 -3.05
C ALA A 241 -1.56 -18.77 -3.89
N SER A 242 -2.68 -19.16 -3.30
CA SER A 242 -4.01 -19.13 -3.93
C SER A 242 -4.42 -17.71 -4.33
N LEU A 243 -4.26 -16.72 -3.45
CA LEU A 243 -4.58 -15.32 -3.77
C LEU A 243 -3.71 -14.74 -4.89
N ILE A 244 -2.41 -15.04 -4.90
CA ILE A 244 -1.50 -14.63 -5.98
C ILE A 244 -1.98 -15.24 -7.31
N GLN A 245 -2.27 -16.54 -7.33
CA GLN A 245 -2.76 -17.21 -8.54
C GLN A 245 -4.14 -16.71 -8.98
N ALA A 246 -5.02 -16.34 -8.05
CA ALA A 246 -6.34 -15.78 -8.32
C ALA A 246 -6.30 -14.30 -8.75
N THR A 247 -5.15 -13.62 -8.66
CA THR A 247 -4.99 -12.24 -9.10
C THR A 247 -4.97 -12.17 -10.63
N LEU A 248 -5.78 -11.29 -11.20
CA LEU A 248 -5.95 -11.07 -12.64
C LEU A 248 -5.11 -9.92 -13.17
N ARG A 249 -4.98 -8.84 -12.39
CA ARG A 249 -4.23 -7.62 -12.71
C ARG A 249 -3.70 -6.97 -11.43
N THR A 250 -2.58 -6.27 -11.52
CA THR A 250 -2.02 -5.45 -10.43
C THR A 250 -1.37 -4.21 -11.00
N ASN A 251 -1.40 -3.10 -10.26
CA ASN A 251 -0.72 -1.85 -10.62
C ASN A 251 0.70 -1.79 -10.04
N TYR A 252 1.20 -2.89 -9.46
CA TYR A 252 2.49 -2.92 -8.77
C TYR A 252 3.66 -2.40 -9.63
N PHE A 253 3.65 -2.71 -10.93
CA PHE A 253 4.69 -2.35 -11.91
C PHE A 253 4.42 -1.05 -12.69
N VAL A 254 3.33 -0.35 -12.38
CA VAL A 254 2.97 0.95 -12.98
C VAL A 254 3.97 2.01 -12.47
N THR A 255 4.53 2.80 -13.38
CA THR A 255 5.61 3.76 -13.08
C THR A 255 5.23 5.21 -13.42
N GLU A 256 4.06 5.42 -13.98
CA GLU A 256 3.54 6.73 -14.36
C GLU A 256 3.45 7.65 -13.12
N PRO A 257 4.03 8.86 -13.14
CA PRO A 257 4.07 9.76 -11.98
C PRO A 257 2.70 10.17 -11.43
N ASP A 258 1.69 10.24 -12.31
CA ASP A 258 0.33 10.64 -11.95
C ASP A 258 -0.56 9.45 -11.55
N SER A 259 -0.03 8.23 -11.50
CA SER A 259 -0.77 7.02 -11.11
C SER A 259 -1.07 6.96 -9.61
N ALA A 260 -2.02 6.11 -9.23
CA ALA A 260 -2.23 5.81 -7.82
C ALA A 260 -1.01 5.09 -7.23
N ARG A 261 -0.32 4.26 -8.04
CA ARG A 261 0.89 3.54 -7.64
C ARG A 261 2.01 4.47 -7.17
N ALA A 262 2.24 5.59 -7.88
CA ALA A 262 3.20 6.62 -7.50
C ALA A 262 2.88 7.27 -6.14
N ASN A 263 1.61 7.26 -5.75
CA ASN A 263 1.12 7.73 -4.45
C ASN A 263 1.05 6.62 -3.38
N GLY A 264 1.71 5.48 -3.61
CA GLY A 264 1.78 4.36 -2.67
C GLY A 264 0.53 3.47 -2.62
N VAL A 265 -0.37 3.57 -3.60
CA VAL A 265 -1.58 2.74 -3.67
C VAL A 265 -1.29 1.47 -4.47
N LEU A 266 -1.48 0.31 -3.83
CA LEU A 266 -1.46 -1.00 -4.47
C LEU A 266 -2.90 -1.47 -4.73
N SER A 267 -3.17 -1.87 -5.97
CA SER A 267 -4.48 -2.38 -6.38
C SER A 267 -4.34 -3.78 -6.97
N LEU A 268 -5.19 -4.69 -6.52
CA LEU A 268 -5.23 -6.09 -6.95
C LEU A 268 -6.63 -6.41 -7.48
N LYS A 269 -6.74 -6.74 -8.77
CA LYS A 269 -7.97 -7.29 -9.34
C LYS A 269 -7.93 -8.79 -9.18
N LEU A 270 -8.91 -9.37 -8.50
CA LEU A 270 -9.00 -10.78 -8.17
C LEU A 270 -10.13 -11.45 -8.95
N ASN A 271 -10.01 -12.77 -9.13
CA ASN A 271 -11.10 -13.67 -9.46
C ASN A 271 -11.59 -14.36 -8.17
N PRO A 272 -12.67 -13.86 -7.52
CA PRO A 272 -13.18 -14.43 -6.28
C PRO A 272 -13.61 -15.89 -6.39
N GLN A 273 -13.92 -16.37 -7.59
CA GLN A 273 -14.38 -17.76 -7.77
C GLN A 273 -13.27 -18.78 -7.50
N LEU A 274 -12.01 -18.38 -7.63
CA LEU A 274 -10.84 -19.21 -7.37
C LEU A 274 -10.35 -19.14 -5.91
N ILE A 275 -11.00 -18.34 -5.06
CA ILE A 275 -10.55 -18.12 -3.68
C ILE A 275 -11.50 -18.83 -2.71
N ASP A 276 -11.02 -19.90 -2.09
CA ASP A 276 -11.84 -20.77 -1.26
C ASP A 276 -12.23 -20.16 0.09
N GLU A 277 -11.40 -19.26 0.59
CA GLU A 277 -11.61 -18.53 1.84
C GLU A 277 -12.82 -17.59 1.78
N LEU A 278 -13.31 -17.23 0.58
CA LEU A 278 -14.39 -16.25 0.46
C LEU A 278 -15.77 -16.85 0.71
N PRO A 279 -16.61 -16.17 1.52
CA PRO A 279 -17.99 -16.58 1.72
C PRO A 279 -18.85 -16.37 0.47
N LEU A 280 -19.93 -17.14 0.37
CA LEU A 280 -20.91 -16.99 -0.71
C LEU A 280 -21.79 -15.72 -0.54
N PRO A 281 -22.26 -15.13 -1.66
CA PRO A 281 -21.91 -15.41 -3.04
C PRO A 281 -20.59 -14.73 -3.42
N ARG A 282 -19.77 -15.42 -4.22
CA ARG A 282 -18.51 -14.91 -4.74
C ARG A 282 -18.79 -14.01 -5.97
N PRO A 283 -18.37 -12.73 -5.98
CA PRO A 283 -18.49 -11.88 -7.16
C PRO A 283 -17.72 -12.47 -8.35
N LYS A 284 -17.99 -11.96 -9.56
CA LYS A 284 -17.22 -12.33 -10.75
C LYS A 284 -15.83 -11.69 -10.72
N PHE A 285 -15.76 -10.43 -10.33
CA PHE A 285 -14.51 -9.69 -10.15
C PHE A 285 -14.55 -8.89 -8.86
N GLU A 286 -13.39 -8.77 -8.23
CA GLU A 286 -13.20 -7.91 -7.08
C GLU A 286 -11.90 -7.13 -7.26
N ILE A 287 -11.94 -5.81 -7.09
CA ILE A 287 -10.71 -5.01 -7.00
C ILE A 287 -10.52 -4.65 -5.54
N PHE A 288 -9.40 -5.06 -4.95
CA PHE A 288 -8.96 -4.66 -3.63
C PHE A 288 -7.91 -3.56 -3.77
N VAL A 289 -8.09 -2.46 -3.05
CA VAL A 289 -7.19 -1.31 -3.05
C VAL A 289 -6.62 -1.15 -1.64
N TYR A 290 -5.31 -1.03 -1.55
CA TYR A 290 -4.57 -0.94 -0.30
C TYR A 290 -3.55 0.21 -0.34
N ALA A 291 -3.55 1.01 0.71
CA ALA A 291 -2.48 1.90 1.11
C ALA A 291 -2.51 2.04 2.65
N PRO A 292 -1.47 2.60 3.28
CA PRO A 292 -1.52 2.92 4.71
C PRO A 292 -2.71 3.81 5.08
N ARG A 293 -3.06 4.79 4.22
CA ARG A 293 -4.17 5.74 4.45
C ARG A 293 -5.56 5.19 4.12
N VAL A 294 -5.68 4.31 3.12
CA VAL A 294 -6.98 3.83 2.60
C VAL A 294 -6.98 2.34 2.32
N GLU A 295 -8.09 1.67 2.64
CA GLU A 295 -8.41 0.31 2.18
C GLU A 295 -9.79 0.33 1.51
N GLY A 296 -9.99 -0.46 0.46
CA GLY A 296 -11.29 -0.51 -0.21
C GLY A 296 -11.48 -1.71 -1.12
N VAL A 297 -12.74 -2.00 -1.43
CA VAL A 297 -13.15 -3.06 -2.37
C VAL A 297 -14.11 -2.51 -3.41
N HIS A 298 -14.06 -3.07 -4.62
CA HIS A 298 -15.08 -2.90 -5.63
C HIS A 298 -15.51 -4.27 -6.18
N LEU A 299 -16.74 -4.67 -5.84
CA LEU A 299 -17.32 -5.98 -6.15
C LEU A 299 -18.19 -5.87 -7.42
N ARG A 300 -17.95 -6.75 -8.40
CA ARG A 300 -18.75 -6.85 -9.63
C ARG A 300 -19.24 -8.28 -9.85
N PHE A 301 -20.53 -8.43 -10.12
CA PHE A 301 -21.14 -9.75 -10.40
C PHE A 301 -21.19 -10.10 -11.89
N GLY A 302 -20.68 -9.21 -12.76
CA GLY A 302 -20.66 -9.37 -14.21
C GLY A 302 -19.65 -8.45 -14.87
N PHE A 303 -19.52 -8.57 -16.19
CA PHE A 303 -18.61 -7.74 -17.00
C PHE A 303 -19.04 -6.28 -17.08
N VAL A 304 -20.35 -6.05 -17.20
CA VAL A 304 -20.95 -4.71 -17.20
C VAL A 304 -21.75 -4.57 -15.92
N ALA A 305 -21.24 -3.75 -15.00
CA ALA A 305 -21.85 -3.56 -13.69
C ALA A 305 -21.68 -2.10 -13.24
N ARG A 306 -22.73 -1.54 -12.64
CA ARG A 306 -22.74 -0.17 -12.08
C ARG A 306 -23.08 -0.24 -10.61
N GLY A 307 -22.40 0.59 -9.81
CA GLY A 307 -22.49 0.50 -8.36
C GLY A 307 -22.18 1.79 -7.63
N GLY A 308 -22.88 2.00 -6.51
CA GLY A 308 -22.54 3.05 -5.56
C GLY A 308 -21.24 2.74 -4.82
N LEU A 309 -20.47 3.77 -4.48
CA LEU A 309 -19.26 3.68 -3.64
C LEU A 309 -19.53 4.25 -2.26
N ARG A 310 -19.38 3.44 -1.22
CA ARG A 310 -19.65 3.83 0.17
C ARG A 310 -18.36 4.23 0.90
N TRP A 311 -18.40 5.33 1.63
CA TRP A 311 -17.41 5.59 2.67
C TRP A 311 -17.89 4.89 3.94
N SER A 312 -17.18 3.83 4.33
CA SER A 312 -17.50 2.99 5.48
C SER A 312 -16.69 3.42 6.71
N ASP A 313 -17.30 3.30 7.88
CA ASP A 313 -16.68 3.38 9.21
C ASP A 313 -16.27 1.99 9.75
N ARG A 314 -16.58 0.91 9.02
CA ARG A 314 -16.35 -0.49 9.42
C ARG A 314 -14.99 -1.02 8.97
N ARG A 315 -13.90 -0.45 9.50
CA ARG A 315 -12.53 -0.84 9.13
C ARG A 315 -12.26 -2.36 9.18
N GLU A 316 -12.83 -3.06 10.14
CA GLU A 316 -12.56 -4.48 10.34
C GLU A 316 -13.33 -5.41 9.41
N ASP A 317 -14.48 -4.99 8.84
CA ASP A 317 -15.33 -5.86 8.01
C ASP A 317 -16.10 -5.14 6.89
N PHE A 318 -15.57 -4.04 6.37
CA PHE A 318 -16.21 -3.25 5.32
C PHE A 318 -16.54 -4.10 4.08
N ARG A 319 -15.73 -5.12 3.73
CA ARG A 319 -16.06 -6.01 2.61
C ARG A 319 -17.38 -6.74 2.82
N THR A 320 -17.65 -7.21 4.05
CA THR A 320 -18.92 -7.85 4.42
C THR A 320 -20.09 -6.86 4.30
N GLU A 321 -19.90 -5.62 4.73
CA GLU A 321 -20.88 -4.55 4.53
C GLU A 321 -21.18 -4.33 3.04
N ILE A 322 -20.15 -4.14 2.22
CA ILE A 322 -20.29 -3.89 0.78
C ILE A 322 -20.94 -5.08 0.09
N LEU A 323 -20.55 -6.31 0.41
CA LEU A 323 -21.17 -7.52 -0.14
C LEU A 323 -22.67 -7.60 0.22
N GLY A 324 -23.04 -7.27 1.47
CA GLY A 324 -24.44 -7.17 1.89
C GLY A 324 -25.24 -6.16 1.07
N LEU A 325 -24.64 -5.01 0.74
CA LEU A 325 -25.27 -3.99 -0.11
C LEU A 325 -25.44 -4.46 -1.55
N VAL A 326 -24.48 -5.20 -2.12
CA VAL A 326 -24.64 -5.76 -3.48
C VAL A 326 -25.80 -6.76 -3.49
N LYS A 327 -25.93 -7.63 -2.48
CA LYS A 327 -27.05 -8.59 -2.38
C LYS A 327 -28.39 -7.89 -2.41
N ALA A 328 -28.54 -6.83 -1.61
CA ALA A 328 -29.77 -6.02 -1.59
C ALA A 328 -30.02 -5.31 -2.94
N GLN A 329 -28.98 -4.82 -3.60
CA GLN A 329 -29.09 -4.16 -4.91
C GLN A 329 -29.45 -5.15 -6.03
N ALA A 330 -28.97 -6.40 -5.98
CA ALA A 330 -29.30 -7.42 -6.96
C ALA A 330 -30.81 -7.74 -6.96
N VAL A 331 -31.42 -7.85 -5.77
CA VAL A 331 -32.87 -8.01 -5.63
C VAL A 331 -33.62 -6.80 -6.21
N LYS A 332 -33.11 -5.59 -5.97
CA LYS A 332 -33.71 -4.35 -6.49
C LYS A 332 -33.59 -4.20 -8.02
N ASN A 333 -32.48 -4.66 -8.59
CA ASN A 333 -32.14 -4.50 -10.01
C ASN A 333 -32.62 -5.67 -10.90
N ALA A 334 -33.20 -6.73 -10.31
CA ALA A 334 -33.63 -7.94 -11.03
C ALA A 334 -34.54 -7.67 -12.24
N VAL A 335 -35.20 -6.52 -12.30
CA VAL A 335 -36.12 -6.11 -13.39
C VAL A 335 -35.50 -5.13 -14.40
N ILE A 336 -34.33 -4.51 -14.12
CA ILE A 336 -33.80 -3.39 -14.93
C ILE A 336 -32.43 -3.69 -15.55
N VAL A 337 -31.40 -3.99 -14.75
CA VAL A 337 -30.08 -4.46 -15.23
C VAL A 337 -29.63 -5.55 -14.26
N PRO A 338 -29.65 -6.83 -14.65
CA PRO A 338 -29.61 -7.95 -13.70
C PRO A 338 -28.29 -8.09 -12.93
N VAL A 339 -27.24 -7.39 -13.33
CA VAL A 339 -25.90 -7.54 -12.73
C VAL A 339 -25.39 -6.22 -12.15
N GLY A 340 -25.22 -6.18 -10.82
CA GLY A 340 -24.82 -4.99 -10.08
C GLY A 340 -23.34 -4.96 -9.72
N ALA A 341 -22.84 -3.75 -9.42
CA ALA A 341 -21.59 -3.54 -8.70
C ALA A 341 -21.84 -2.80 -7.39
N LYS A 342 -20.87 -2.87 -6.48
CA LYS A 342 -20.80 -1.98 -5.32
C LYS A 342 -19.35 -1.89 -4.89
N GLY A 343 -18.93 -0.71 -4.47
CA GLY A 343 -17.66 -0.58 -3.79
C GLY A 343 -17.80 0.17 -2.49
N GLY A 344 -16.70 0.21 -1.77
CA GLY A 344 -16.56 1.07 -0.63
C GLY A 344 -15.13 1.07 -0.11
N PHE A 345 -14.83 2.10 0.65
CA PHE A 345 -13.50 2.35 1.19
C PHE A 345 -13.61 2.82 2.66
N VAL A 346 -12.50 2.67 3.37
CA VAL A 346 -12.32 3.12 4.75
C VAL A 346 -11.10 4.03 4.83
N VAL A 347 -11.18 5.05 5.68
CA VAL A 347 -10.03 5.90 6.05
C VAL A 347 -9.36 5.26 7.26
N LYS A 348 -8.05 5.00 7.17
CA LYS A 348 -7.30 4.28 8.22
C LYS A 348 -6.65 5.17 9.24
N HIS A 349 -6.28 6.39 8.85
CA HIS A 349 -5.60 7.38 9.67
C HIS A 349 -6.34 8.73 9.59
N PRO A 350 -7.51 8.86 10.25
CA PRO A 350 -8.19 10.16 10.32
C PRO A 350 -7.31 11.18 11.06
N PRO A 351 -7.39 12.48 10.73
CA PRO A 351 -6.65 13.53 11.42
C PRO A 351 -6.90 13.53 12.92
N ALA A 352 -5.87 13.83 13.72
CA ALA A 352 -6.00 13.95 15.16
C ALA A 352 -6.89 15.16 15.52
N PRO A 353 -7.80 15.05 16.51
CA PRO A 353 -8.62 16.17 16.95
C PRO A 353 -7.76 17.30 17.52
N THR A 354 -8.04 18.52 17.07
CA THR A 354 -7.40 19.75 17.56
C THR A 354 -8.16 20.37 18.72
N GLY A 355 -9.41 19.96 18.92
CA GLY A 355 -10.33 20.54 19.91
C GLY A 355 -11.24 21.63 19.34
N ASP A 356 -10.98 22.10 18.11
CA ASP A 356 -11.93 22.92 17.35
C ASP A 356 -12.84 22.02 16.50
N ALA A 357 -14.10 21.93 16.91
CA ALA A 357 -15.07 21.07 16.26
C ALA A 357 -15.34 21.44 14.78
N ALA A 358 -15.14 22.70 14.36
CA ALA A 358 -15.31 23.09 12.97
C ALA A 358 -14.12 22.61 12.13
N ALA A 359 -12.89 22.92 12.56
CA ALA A 359 -11.66 22.50 11.91
C ALA A 359 -11.54 20.97 11.85
N ASP A 360 -11.89 20.27 12.94
CA ASP A 360 -11.82 18.80 13.01
C ASP A 360 -12.79 18.14 12.02
N ARG A 361 -13.98 18.71 11.82
CA ARG A 361 -14.94 18.22 10.81
C ARG A 361 -14.47 18.45 9.38
N GLU A 362 -13.86 19.61 9.13
CA GLU A 362 -13.30 19.95 7.82
C GLU A 362 -12.12 19.04 7.48
N ALA A 363 -11.15 18.91 8.38
CA ALA A 363 -9.99 18.03 8.21
C ALA A 363 -10.40 16.57 7.99
N PHE A 364 -11.38 16.06 8.75
CA PHE A 364 -11.90 14.70 8.56
C PHE A 364 -12.53 14.51 7.17
N ARG A 365 -13.30 15.51 6.70
CA ARG A 365 -13.89 15.48 5.36
C ARG A 365 -12.82 15.50 4.27
N ASP A 366 -11.81 16.35 4.43
CA ASP A 366 -10.73 16.50 3.45
C ASP A 366 -9.89 15.22 3.33
N GLU A 367 -9.60 14.57 4.46
CA GLU A 367 -8.95 13.25 4.43
C GLU A 367 -9.81 12.20 3.72
N GLY A 368 -11.12 12.21 3.97
CA GLY A 368 -12.07 11.35 3.27
C GLY A 368 -12.08 11.56 1.76
N VAL A 369 -12.04 12.82 1.32
CA VAL A 369 -11.93 13.18 -0.10
C VAL A 369 -10.60 12.71 -0.68
N ALA A 370 -9.49 12.92 0.03
CA ALA A 370 -8.17 12.47 -0.41
C ALA A 370 -8.12 10.94 -0.57
N CYS A 371 -8.61 10.20 0.42
CA CYS A 371 -8.71 8.74 0.36
C CYS A 371 -9.64 8.26 -0.75
N TYR A 372 -10.75 8.95 -0.99
CA TYR A 372 -11.65 8.64 -2.10
C TYR A 372 -10.96 8.80 -3.46
N ARG A 373 -10.19 9.88 -3.65
CA ARG A 373 -9.42 10.10 -4.88
C ARG A 373 -8.40 8.98 -5.11
N LEU A 374 -7.65 8.60 -4.06
CA LEU A 374 -6.71 7.47 -4.12
C LEU A 374 -7.41 6.16 -4.47
N PHE A 375 -8.59 5.91 -3.87
CA PHE A 375 -9.37 4.71 -4.16
C PHE A 375 -9.82 4.67 -5.63
N ILE A 376 -10.40 5.75 -6.17
CA ILE A 376 -10.81 5.83 -7.58
C ILE A 376 -9.61 5.67 -8.52
N ALA A 377 -8.51 6.36 -8.24
CA ALA A 377 -7.28 6.27 -9.02
C ALA A 377 -6.77 4.82 -9.07
N GLY A 378 -6.77 4.10 -7.93
CA GLY A 378 -6.39 2.69 -7.87
C GLY A 378 -7.29 1.77 -8.70
N LEU A 379 -8.59 2.05 -8.78
CA LEU A 379 -9.50 1.32 -9.68
C LEU A 379 -9.15 1.58 -11.16
N LEU A 380 -8.85 2.84 -11.50
CA LEU A 380 -8.55 3.26 -12.87
C LEU A 380 -7.18 2.75 -13.36
N ASP A 381 -6.19 2.60 -12.47
CA ASP A 381 -4.89 1.99 -12.80
C ASP A 381 -5.04 0.56 -13.39
N LEU A 382 -6.13 -0.15 -13.08
CA LEU A 382 -6.36 -1.53 -13.56
C LEU A 382 -7.40 -1.64 -14.69
N THR A 383 -8.17 -0.58 -14.93
CA THR A 383 -9.32 -0.59 -15.84
C THR A 383 -8.85 -0.23 -17.25
N ASP A 384 -9.27 -1.01 -18.26
CA ASP A 384 -8.94 -0.65 -19.64
C ASP A 384 -9.65 0.67 -20.03
N ASN A 385 -9.06 1.44 -20.93
CA ASN A 385 -9.67 2.61 -21.52
C ASN A 385 -10.24 2.28 -22.92
N VAL A 386 -11.02 3.19 -23.51
CA VAL A 386 -11.56 3.04 -24.87
C VAL A 386 -11.14 4.26 -25.69
N ASP A 387 -10.42 4.03 -26.79
CA ASP A 387 -10.11 5.11 -27.71
C ASP A 387 -11.41 5.62 -28.37
N ARG A 388 -11.75 6.90 -28.13
CA ARG A 388 -13.03 7.47 -28.58
C ARG A 388 -13.16 7.59 -30.10
N ARG A 389 -12.07 7.53 -30.86
CA ARG A 389 -12.07 7.67 -32.32
C ARG A 389 -12.30 6.34 -33.01
N SER A 390 -11.61 5.31 -32.56
CA SER A 390 -11.61 3.98 -33.15
C SER A 390 -12.55 3.00 -32.44
N GLY A 391 -12.85 3.22 -31.17
CA GLY A 391 -13.61 2.30 -30.31
C GLY A 391 -12.78 1.14 -29.77
N HIS A 392 -11.46 1.13 -29.98
CA HIS A 392 -10.58 0.05 -29.55
C HIS A 392 -10.26 0.16 -28.05
N ILE A 393 -10.07 -1.01 -27.43
CA ILE A 393 -9.63 -1.13 -26.04
C ILE A 393 -8.16 -0.76 -25.92
N VAL A 394 -7.85 0.11 -24.97
CA VAL A 394 -6.49 0.55 -24.63
C VAL A 394 -6.19 0.11 -23.21
N SER A 395 -5.29 -0.86 -23.04
CA SER A 395 -4.95 -1.37 -21.71
C SER A 395 -3.98 -0.46 -20.96
N PRO A 396 -4.01 -0.45 -19.62
CA PRO A 396 -3.03 0.28 -18.82
C PRO A 396 -1.61 -0.19 -19.13
N ALA A 397 -0.67 0.75 -19.19
CA ALA A 397 0.73 0.44 -19.39
C ALA A 397 1.28 -0.35 -18.19
N ARG A 398 2.22 -1.26 -18.47
CA ARG A 398 2.88 -2.09 -17.45
C ARG A 398 1.95 -2.92 -16.55
N VAL A 399 0.73 -3.22 -17.02
CA VAL A 399 -0.21 -4.14 -16.34
C VAL A 399 -0.37 -5.41 -17.17
N VAL A 400 0.10 -6.55 -16.63
CA VAL A 400 -0.16 -7.87 -17.21
C VAL A 400 -1.64 -8.23 -17.01
N ARG A 401 -2.31 -8.60 -18.11
CA ARG A 401 -3.73 -8.97 -18.12
C ARG A 401 -3.90 -10.48 -18.19
N ARG A 402 -4.52 -11.06 -17.16
CA ARG A 402 -4.89 -12.49 -17.12
C ARG A 402 -6.38 -12.73 -17.33
N ASP A 403 -7.09 -11.72 -17.84
CA ASP A 403 -8.51 -11.72 -18.16
C ASP A 403 -8.80 -10.98 -19.47
N GLY A 404 -10.07 -10.97 -19.88
CA GLY A 404 -10.52 -10.31 -21.11
C GLY A 404 -10.54 -8.77 -21.00
N ASP A 405 -11.17 -8.13 -21.98
CA ASP A 405 -11.34 -6.67 -21.99
C ASP A 405 -12.23 -6.20 -20.84
N ASP A 406 -11.82 -5.12 -20.18
CA ASP A 406 -12.46 -4.57 -19.00
C ASP A 406 -12.45 -3.03 -19.04
N GLY A 407 -13.11 -2.48 -20.06
CA GLY A 407 -13.20 -1.03 -20.26
C GLY A 407 -14.34 -0.33 -19.52
N TYR A 408 -15.23 -1.09 -18.86
CA TYR A 408 -16.46 -0.54 -18.30
C TYR A 408 -16.44 -0.48 -16.76
N LEU A 409 -16.16 0.71 -16.25
CA LEU A 409 -16.26 1.06 -14.83
C LEU A 409 -17.13 2.31 -14.69
N VAL A 410 -18.28 2.16 -14.03
CA VAL A 410 -19.21 3.27 -13.72
C VAL A 410 -19.53 3.25 -12.24
N VAL A 411 -19.29 4.39 -11.60
CA VAL A 411 -19.49 4.58 -10.17
C VAL A 411 -20.71 5.47 -9.92
N ALA A 412 -21.26 5.40 -8.72
CA ALA A 412 -22.33 6.27 -8.27
C ALA A 412 -22.10 6.66 -6.80
N ALA A 413 -22.76 7.73 -6.37
CA ALA A 413 -22.74 8.12 -4.98
C ALA A 413 -23.51 7.11 -4.10
N ASP A 414 -23.06 6.96 -2.84
CA ASP A 414 -23.71 6.20 -1.78
C ASP A 414 -23.59 6.96 -0.43
N LYS A 415 -23.87 6.29 0.69
CA LYS A 415 -23.67 6.84 2.03
C LYS A 415 -22.21 7.28 2.19
N GLY A 416 -22.03 8.51 2.68
CA GLY A 416 -20.74 9.13 2.90
C GLY A 416 -20.07 9.72 1.66
N THR A 417 -20.62 9.50 0.45
CA THR A 417 -20.07 9.99 -0.82
C THR A 417 -21.10 10.76 -1.65
N ALA A 418 -22.22 11.19 -1.03
CA ALA A 418 -23.35 11.83 -1.70
C ALA A 418 -22.99 13.03 -2.60
N THR A 419 -21.90 13.73 -2.29
CA THR A 419 -21.42 14.92 -3.04
C THR A 419 -20.14 14.66 -3.82
N PHE A 420 -19.69 13.39 -3.90
CA PHE A 420 -18.37 13.04 -4.44
C PHE A 420 -18.39 12.67 -5.92
N SER A 421 -19.54 12.71 -6.59
CA SER A 421 -19.66 12.38 -8.02
C SER A 421 -18.74 13.24 -8.89
N ASP A 422 -18.68 14.55 -8.63
CA ASP A 422 -17.80 15.47 -9.38
C ASP A 422 -16.32 15.15 -9.13
N ILE A 423 -15.97 14.79 -7.90
CA ILE A 423 -14.61 14.37 -7.52
C ILE A 423 -14.19 13.13 -8.31
N ALA A 424 -15.07 12.13 -8.43
CA ALA A 424 -14.81 10.93 -9.22
C ALA A 424 -14.66 11.23 -10.71
N ASN A 425 -15.51 12.11 -11.25
CA ASN A 425 -15.41 12.54 -12.65
C ASN A 425 -14.10 13.29 -12.92
N ASP A 426 -13.64 14.11 -11.98
CA ASP A 426 -12.37 14.83 -12.12
C ASP A 426 -11.17 13.88 -12.14
N VAL A 427 -11.17 12.84 -11.30
CA VAL A 427 -10.15 11.79 -11.35
C VAL A 427 -10.24 11.02 -12.68
N ALA A 428 -11.44 10.64 -13.13
CA ALA A 428 -11.58 9.97 -14.42
C ALA A 428 -11.08 10.83 -15.59
N LYS A 429 -11.29 12.16 -15.55
CA LYS A 429 -10.76 13.11 -16.54
C LYS A 429 -9.24 13.18 -16.51
N SER A 430 -8.59 13.18 -15.34
CA SER A 430 -7.12 13.21 -15.25
C SER A 430 -6.49 11.95 -15.85
N TYR A 431 -7.18 10.82 -15.79
CA TYR A 431 -6.81 9.57 -16.47
C TYR A 431 -7.16 9.53 -17.97
N GLY A 432 -7.81 10.57 -18.51
CA GLY A 432 -8.33 10.56 -19.88
C GLY A 432 -9.34 9.44 -20.12
N PHE A 433 -10.05 8.99 -19.08
CA PHE A 433 -10.96 7.86 -19.15
C PHE A 433 -12.15 8.17 -20.08
N TRP A 434 -12.47 7.23 -20.96
CA TRP A 434 -13.37 7.45 -22.09
C TRP A 434 -14.78 7.89 -21.70
N LEU A 435 -15.27 7.55 -20.50
CA LEU A 435 -16.57 7.99 -20.00
C LEU A 435 -16.57 9.47 -19.56
N GLY A 436 -15.42 10.05 -19.18
CA GLY A 436 -15.33 11.44 -18.71
C GLY A 436 -16.37 11.76 -17.63
N ASP A 437 -17.20 12.77 -17.87
CA ASP A 437 -18.30 13.19 -16.96
C ASP A 437 -19.41 12.15 -16.75
N ALA A 438 -19.44 11.09 -17.56
CA ALA A 438 -20.37 9.97 -17.39
C ALA A 438 -19.81 8.84 -16.50
N PHE A 439 -18.57 8.96 -16.00
CA PHE A 439 -17.95 7.97 -15.12
C PHE A 439 -18.72 7.82 -13.80
N ALA A 440 -19.06 8.93 -13.17
CA ALA A 440 -19.84 9.00 -11.94
C ALA A 440 -21.20 9.65 -12.20
N SER A 441 -22.27 8.92 -11.91
CA SER A 441 -23.63 9.44 -12.05
C SER A 441 -24.04 10.33 -10.87
N GLY A 442 -24.76 11.42 -11.16
CA GLY A 442 -25.30 12.33 -10.13
C GLY A 442 -24.34 13.44 -9.71
N GLY A 443 -23.40 13.82 -10.59
CA GLY A 443 -22.62 15.06 -10.49
C GLY A 443 -23.38 16.28 -11.00
N SER A 444 -22.73 17.45 -10.98
CA SER A 444 -23.29 18.75 -11.39
C SER A 444 -23.76 18.80 -12.85
N VAL A 445 -23.24 17.93 -13.70
CA VAL A 445 -23.60 17.82 -15.13
C VAL A 445 -24.69 16.74 -15.39
N GLY A 446 -25.15 16.03 -14.34
CA GLY A 446 -26.14 14.95 -14.43
C GLY A 446 -27.46 15.24 -13.71
N TYR A 447 -28.41 14.30 -13.79
CA TYR A 447 -29.66 14.38 -13.03
C TYR A 447 -29.41 14.11 -11.54
N ASP A 448 -29.73 15.06 -10.66
CA ASP A 448 -29.72 14.83 -9.21
C ASP A 448 -30.97 14.04 -8.80
N HIS A 449 -30.79 12.74 -8.55
CA HIS A 449 -31.87 11.83 -8.18
C HIS A 449 -32.61 12.25 -6.90
N LYS A 450 -31.93 12.94 -5.98
CA LYS A 450 -32.45 13.37 -4.69
C LYS A 450 -33.23 14.68 -4.84
N ALA A 451 -32.65 15.69 -5.50
CA ALA A 451 -33.35 16.95 -5.78
C ALA A 451 -34.58 16.73 -6.67
N MET A 452 -34.50 15.82 -7.64
CA MET A 452 -35.63 15.50 -8.52
C MET A 452 -36.67 14.57 -7.88
N GLY A 453 -36.37 14.01 -6.70
CA GLY A 453 -37.26 13.12 -5.95
C GLY A 453 -37.57 11.81 -6.69
N ILE A 454 -36.65 11.30 -7.51
CA ILE A 454 -36.92 10.16 -8.42
C ILE A 454 -37.38 8.92 -7.64
N THR A 455 -36.70 8.60 -6.53
CA THR A 455 -37.07 7.46 -5.68
C THR A 455 -38.44 7.64 -5.04
N ALA A 456 -38.75 8.85 -4.56
CA ALA A 456 -40.05 9.15 -3.95
C ALA A 456 -41.19 9.09 -4.97
N LYS A 457 -40.97 9.61 -6.19
CA LYS A 457 -41.92 9.49 -7.31
C LYS A 457 -42.14 8.03 -7.70
N GLY A 458 -41.08 7.23 -7.79
CA GLY A 458 -41.19 5.80 -8.06
C GLY A 458 -41.98 5.04 -6.99
N ALA A 459 -41.76 5.37 -5.71
CA ALA A 459 -42.55 4.82 -4.61
C ALA A 459 -44.03 5.22 -4.71
N TRP A 460 -44.33 6.47 -5.09
CA TRP A 460 -45.70 6.94 -5.30
C TRP A 460 -46.41 6.25 -6.46
N GLU A 461 -45.73 6.04 -7.59
CA GLU A 461 -46.29 5.27 -8.71
C GLU A 461 -46.53 3.79 -8.32
N ALA A 462 -45.67 3.21 -7.47
CA ALA A 462 -45.93 1.88 -6.91
C ALA A 462 -47.18 1.88 -6.02
N VAL A 463 -47.35 2.88 -5.16
CA VAL A 463 -48.57 3.02 -4.33
C VAL A 463 -49.82 3.06 -5.19
N LYS A 464 -49.89 3.95 -6.20
CA LYS A 464 -51.04 4.05 -7.14
C LYS A 464 -51.39 2.75 -7.86
N ARG A 465 -50.42 1.86 -8.03
CA ARG A 465 -50.57 0.63 -8.81
C ARG A 465 -51.00 -0.54 -7.94
N HIS A 466 -50.69 -0.49 -6.64
CA HIS A 466 -50.94 -1.57 -5.69
C HIS A 466 -52.09 -1.27 -4.72
N PHE A 467 -52.49 -0.01 -4.59
CA PHE A 467 -53.62 0.48 -3.81
C PHE A 467 -54.44 1.45 -4.68
#